data_AF-A0A351G663-F1
#
_entry.id   AF-A0A351G663-F1
#
_cell.length_a   1.000
_cell.length_b   1.000
_cell.length_c   1.000
_cell.angle_alpha   90.00
_cell.angle_beta   90.00
_cell.angle_gamma   90.00
#
_symmetry.space_group_name_H-M   'P 1'
#
loop_
_entity.id
_entity.type
_entity.pdbx_description
1 polymer ?
#
loop_
_entity_poly.entity_id
_entity_poly.type
_entity_poly.pdbx_seq_one_letter_code
_entity_poly.pdbx_strand_id
1 'polypeptide(L)' 'MHLESYDDRHSILDKLNWGQADRVIMVWPVRGIPLDNKLDLKLIHRRCQSAEVSLALVCKKR' A
#
# COMPACT_ATOMS: atom_id res chain seq x y z
N MET A 1 5.97 1.20 -5.68
CA MET A 1 4.67 1.85 -5.89
C MET A 1 4.58 3.08 -4.99
N HIS A 2 4.42 4.25 -5.59
CA HIS A 2 4.18 5.50 -4.87
C HIS A 2 2.68 5.64 -4.61
N LEU A 3 2.33 5.93 -3.36
CA LEU A 3 0.98 6.28 -2.99
C LEU A 3 0.76 7.77 -3.23
N GLU A 4 -0.42 8.10 -3.73
CA GLU A 4 -0.89 9.47 -3.90
C GLU A 4 -1.74 9.91 -2.72
N SER A 5 -1.89 11.21 -2.48
CA SER A 5 -2.67 11.73 -1.35
C SER A 5 -4.16 11.41 -1.43
N TYR A 6 -4.66 11.10 -2.62
CA TYR A 6 -6.04 10.75 -2.94
C TYR A 6 -6.21 9.24 -3.16
N ASP A 7 -5.15 8.44 -3.00
CA ASP A 7 -5.31 6.99 -2.96
C ASP A 7 -6.11 6.60 -1.72
N ASP A 8 -6.78 5.47 -1.84
CA ASP A 8 -7.54 4.79 -0.81
C ASP A 8 -7.22 3.29 -0.83
N ARG A 9 -7.86 2.50 0.04
CA ARG A 9 -7.67 1.05 0.06
C ARG A 9 -7.96 0.39 -1.30
N HIS A 10 -8.96 0.84 -2.04
CA HIS A 10 -9.38 0.21 -3.28
C HIS A 10 -8.36 0.42 -4.40
N SER A 11 -8.00 1.67 -4.65
CA SER A 11 -6.97 2.07 -5.62
C SER A 11 -5.60 1.44 -5.31
N ILE A 12 -5.22 1.30 -4.05
CA ILE A 12 -3.99 0.60 -3.64
C ILE A 12 -4.03 -0.88 -4.04
N LEU A 13 -5.15 -1.57 -3.78
CA LEU A 13 -5.30 -2.98 -4.14
C LEU A 13 -5.30 -3.18 -5.65
N ASP A 14 -5.91 -2.27 -6.41
CA ASP A 14 -5.90 -2.32 -7.87
C ASP A 14 -4.49 -2.15 -8.42
N LYS A 15 -3.72 -1.18 -7.91
CA LYS A 15 -2.31 -1.00 -8.27
C LYS A 15 -1.46 -2.25 -7.94
N LEU A 16 -1.72 -2.90 -6.80
CA LEU A 16 -1.05 -4.16 -6.42
C LEU A 16 -1.40 -5.31 -7.38
N ASN A 17 -2.67 -5.42 -7.79
CA ASN A 17 -3.12 -6.45 -8.73
C ASN A 17 -2.54 -6.24 -10.14
N TRP A 18 -2.40 -5.00 -10.59
CA TRP A 18 -1.82 -4.69 -11.91
C TRP A 18 -0.32 -4.93 -11.98
N GLY A 19 0.41 -4.69 -10.88
CA GLY A 19 1.87 -4.76 -10.88
C GLY A 19 2.47 -6.16 -11.01
N GLN A 20 1.71 -7.23 -10.71
CA GLN A 20 2.13 -8.65 -10.73
C GLN A 20 3.56 -8.89 -10.20
N ALA A 21 3.95 -8.18 -9.13
CA ALA A 21 5.29 -8.23 -8.59
C ALA A 21 5.33 -9.03 -7.29
N ASP A 22 6.29 -9.96 -7.18
CA ASP A 22 6.51 -10.76 -5.97
C ASP A 22 6.95 -9.90 -4.77
N ARG A 23 7.51 -8.72 -5.03
CA ARG A 23 7.95 -7.77 -4.01
C ARG A 23 7.51 -6.36 -4.36
N VAL A 24 6.82 -5.71 -3.42
CA VAL A 24 6.33 -4.35 -3.57
C VAL A 24 6.88 -3.48 -2.45
N ILE A 25 7.55 -2.40 -2.84
CA ILE A 25 7.83 -1.29 -1.94
C ILE A 25 6.70 -0.27 -2.07
N MET A 26 5.93 -0.09 -1.01
CA MET A 26 4.88 0.92 -0.89
C MET A 26 5.47 2.17 -0.25
N VAL A 27 5.51 3.27 -1.01
CA VAL A 27 6.06 4.54 -0.57
C VAL A 27 4.91 5.47 -0.19
N TRP A 28 4.83 5.84 1.09
CA TRP A 28 3.84 6.76 1.62
C TRP A 28 4.00 8.16 1.00
N PRO A 29 2.92 8.89 0.70
CA PRO A 29 3.05 10.21 0.10
C PRO A 29 3.72 11.18 1.08
N VAL A 30 4.38 12.19 0.52
CA VAL A 30 5.01 13.26 1.32
C VAL A 30 3.95 14.11 2.04
N ARG A 31 2.74 14.23 1.48
CA ARG A 31 1.61 14.98 2.01
C ARG A 31 0.32 14.18 1.86
N GLY A 32 -0.64 14.38 2.75
CA GLY A 32 -1.90 13.65 2.77
C GLY A 32 -1.82 12.33 3.53
N ILE A 33 -2.98 11.73 3.74
CA ILE A 33 -3.16 10.48 4.50
C ILE A 33 -4.02 9.57 3.62
N PRO A 34 -3.41 8.68 2.81
CA PRO A 34 -4.16 7.84 1.87
C PRO A 34 -4.96 6.72 2.56
N LEU A 35 -4.71 6.48 3.85
CA LEU A 35 -5.43 5.47 4.64
C LEU A 35 -5.85 6.09 5.96
N ASP A 36 -7.17 6.21 6.18
CA ASP A 36 -7.75 6.89 7.34
C ASP A 36 -7.50 6.16 8.66
N ASN A 37 -7.22 4.85 8.60
CA ASN A 37 -7.05 4.02 9.78
C ASN A 37 -5.99 2.92 9.58
N LYS A 38 -5.52 2.39 10.71
CA LYS A 38 -4.53 1.29 10.73
C LYS A 38 -5.10 -0.04 10.21
N LEU A 39 -6.42 -0.22 10.25
CA LEU A 39 -7.06 -1.45 9.78
C LEU A 39 -6.89 -1.61 8.27
N ASP A 40 -7.00 -0.54 7.49
CA ASP A 40 -6.82 -0.59 6.04
C ASP A 40 -5.41 -1.08 5.66
N LEU A 41 -4.38 -0.58 6.35
CA LEU A 41 -3.01 -1.04 6.14
C LEU A 41 -2.85 -2.53 6.46
N LYS A 42 -3.51 -3.03 7.52
CA LYS A 42 -3.51 -4.47 7.85
C LYS A 42 -4.24 -5.29 6.78
N LEU A 43 -5.35 -4.79 6.24
CA LEU A 43 -6.11 -5.47 5.18
C LEU A 43 -5.29 -5.57 3.89
N ILE A 44 -4.58 -4.49 3.53
CA ILE A 44 -3.65 -4.49 2.40
C ILE A 44 -2.53 -5.51 2.61
N HIS A 45 -1.90 -5.51 3.80
CA HIS A 45 -0.85 -6.48 4.12
C HIS A 45 -1.37 -7.93 4.05
N ARG A 46 -2.56 -8.20 4.59
CA ARG A 46 -3.20 -9.52 4.50
C ARG A 46 -3.45 -9.94 3.05
N ARG A 47 -3.90 -9.02 2.20
CA ARG A 47 -4.12 -9.31 0.77
C ARG A 47 -2.82 -9.63 0.02
N CYS A 48 -1.71 -8.98 0.41
CA CYS A 48 -0.38 -9.29 -0.12
C CYS A 48 0.06 -10.69 0.31
N GLN A 49 -0.10 -11.04 1.59
CA GLN A 49 0.22 -12.38 2.11
C GLN A 49 -0.57 -13.48 1.40
N SER A 50 -1.88 -13.29 1.16
CA SER A 50 -2.69 -14.25 0.42
C SER A 50 -2.30 -14.41 -1.06
N ALA A 51 -1.53 -13.48 -1.61
CA ALA A 51 -1.00 -13.55 -2.97
C ALA A 51 0.52 -13.77 -3.01
N GLU A 52 1.12 -14.16 -1.88
CA GLU A 52 2.57 -14.42 -1.77
C GLU A 52 3.44 -13.21 -2.15
N VAL A 53 2.87 -12.00 -2.07
CA VAL A 53 3.57 -10.74 -2.34
C VAL A 53 4.22 -10.23 -1.06
N SER A 54 5.54 -10.01 -1.12
CA SER A 54 6.29 -9.37 -0.03
C SER A 54 6.10 -7.85 -0.08
N LEU A 55 5.53 -7.28 0.97
CA LEU A 55 5.26 -5.84 1.07
C LEU A 55 6.22 -5.15 2.04
N ALA A 56 6.94 -4.14 1.58
CA ALA A 56 7.71 -3.23 2.43
C ALA A 56 7.07 -1.84 2.43
N LEU A 57 6.91 -1.23 3.61
CA LEU A 57 6.38 0.13 3.76
C LEU A 57 7.51 1.12 4.02
N VAL A 58 7.58 2.17 3.21
CA VAL A 58 8.49 3.31 3.40
C VAL A 58 7.65 4.53 3.71
N CYS A 59 7.85 5.10 4.89
CA CYS A 59 7.23 6.36 5.30
C CYS A 59 8.31 7.34 5.78
N LYS A 60 8.06 8.65 5.66
CA LYS A 60 8.89 9.64 6.32
C LYS A 60 8.76 9.49 7.84
N LYS A 61 9.88 9.55 8.55
CA LYS A 61 9.87 9.81 10.00
C LYS A 61 9.20 11.17 10.21
N ARG A 62 8.21 11.19 11.11
CA ARG A 62 7.64 12.44 11.63
C ARG A 62 8.64 13.14 12.53
#